data_AF-A0A553FCT9-F1
#
_entry.id   AF-A0A553FCT9-F1
#
_cell.length_a   1.000
_cell.length_b   1.000
_cell.length_c   1.000
_cell.angle_alpha   90.00
_cell.angle_beta   90.00
_cell.angle_gamma   90.00
#
_symmetry.space_group_name_H-M   'P 1'
#
loop_
_entity.id
_entity.type
_entity.pdbx_description
1 polymer ?
#
loop_
_entity_poly.entity_id
_entity_poly.type
_entity_poly.pdbx_seq_one_letter_code
_entity_poly.pdbx_strand_id
1 'polypeptide(L)'
;MDFAEKLSLANTRAKGKRPQYLQDKQTEQVMAITMALAMELHSTKERLASLECLLADKGIISRDELDNFQPSATETAKRSLDTQEYLNRILLVLDQEKQAMTSNDKSVAEVLEELKD
;
A
#
# COMPACT_ATOMS: atom_id res chain seq x y z
N MET A 1 -16.88 -13.73 -5.20
CA MET A 1 -16.02 -13.07 -4.19
C MET A 1 -15.76 -11.67 -4.69
N ASP A 2 -16.29 -10.70 -3.95
CA ASP A 2 -16.22 -9.27 -4.28
C ASP A 2 -14.77 -8.73 -4.15
N PHE A 3 -14.44 -7.63 -4.84
CA PHE A 3 -13.08 -7.06 -4.81
C PHE A 3 -12.69 -6.62 -3.39
N ALA A 4 -13.62 -6.00 -2.67
CA ALA A 4 -13.43 -5.60 -1.28
C ALA A 4 -13.15 -6.81 -0.36
N GLU A 5 -13.78 -7.94 -0.65
CA GLU A 5 -13.66 -9.19 0.11
C GLU A 5 -12.27 -9.82 -0.06
N LYS A 6 -11.71 -9.81 -1.28
CA LYS A 6 -10.34 -10.28 -1.55
C LYS A 6 -9.28 -9.40 -0.90
N LEU A 7 -9.50 -8.08 -0.94
CA LEU A 7 -8.58 -7.11 -0.37
C LEU A 7 -8.53 -7.22 1.16
N SER A 8 -9.69 -7.38 1.80
CA SER A 8 -9.80 -7.66 3.23
C SER A 8 -9.04 -8.92 3.63
N LEU A 9 -9.19 -10.01 2.86
CA LEU A 9 -8.51 -11.27 3.13
C LEU A 9 -6.97 -11.16 3.00
N ALA A 10 -6.49 -10.49 1.95
CA ALA A 10 -5.06 -10.26 1.73
C ALA A 10 -4.42 -9.38 2.82
N ASN A 11 -5.22 -8.51 3.43
CA ASN A 11 -4.80 -7.55 4.44
C ASN A 11 -4.97 -8.06 5.88
N THR A 12 -5.40 -9.32 6.04
CA THR A 12 -5.61 -9.91 7.36
C THR A 12 -4.36 -9.80 8.24
N ARG A 13 -4.58 -9.28 9.45
CA ARG A 13 -3.52 -9.14 10.44
C ARG A 13 -2.92 -10.51 10.80
N ALA A 14 -1.59 -10.58 10.87
CA ALA A 14 -0.90 -11.78 11.37
C ALA A 14 -1.29 -12.09 12.83
N LYS A 15 -1.41 -13.37 13.18
CA LYS A 15 -1.66 -13.82 14.57
C LYS A 15 -0.42 -13.52 15.43
N GLY A 16 -0.38 -12.33 16.02
CA GLY A 16 0.74 -11.85 16.83
C GLY A 16 0.61 -10.37 17.21
N LYS A 17 1.17 -9.98 18.36
CA LYS A 17 1.28 -8.56 18.72
C LYS A 17 2.34 -7.92 17.82
N ARG A 18 2.00 -6.86 17.10
CA ARG A 18 2.97 -6.11 16.29
C ARG A 18 3.96 -5.46 17.27
N PRO A 19 5.28 -5.71 17.14
CA PRO A 19 6.28 -5.04 17.97
C PRO A 19 6.19 -3.53 17.77
N GLN A 20 6.25 -2.78 18.86
CA GLN A 20 6.29 -1.32 18.87
C GLN A 20 7.68 -0.91 19.35
N TYR A 21 8.35 -0.07 18.57
CA TYR A 21 9.72 0.37 18.83
C TYR A 21 9.80 1.85 19.22
N LEU A 22 8.81 2.67 18.84
CA LEU A 22 8.74 4.08 19.22
C LEU A 22 7.86 4.30 20.46
N GLN A 23 8.12 5.40 21.17
CA GLN A 23 7.37 5.77 22.38
C GLN A 23 5.87 5.95 22.10
N ASP A 24 5.54 6.56 20.97
CA ASP A 24 4.18 6.76 20.52
C ASP A 24 3.87 5.89 19.29
N LYS A 25 2.75 5.16 19.39
CA LYS A 25 2.27 4.24 18.35
C LYS A 25 1.90 4.99 17.08
N GLN A 26 1.32 6.19 17.21
CA GLN A 26 0.86 6.98 16.06
C GLN A 26 2.04 7.45 15.21
N THR A 27 3.14 7.85 15.87
CA THR A 27 4.39 8.21 15.20
C THR A 27 4.97 7.03 14.39
N GLU A 28 4.95 5.81 14.95
CA GLU A 28 5.44 4.62 14.25
C GLU A 28 4.58 4.24 13.04
N GLN A 29 3.25 4.43 13.14
CA GLN A 29 2.33 4.23 12.02
C GLN A 29 2.63 5.20 10.88
N VAL A 30 2.73 6.49 11.18
CA VAL A 30 3.02 7.52 10.17
C VAL A 30 4.35 7.21 9.51
N MET A 31 5.39 6.87 10.28
CA MET A 31 6.69 6.48 9.73
C MET A 31 6.60 5.26 8.80
N ALA A 32 5.87 4.20 9.19
CA ALA A 32 5.69 3.01 8.37
C ALA A 32 4.94 3.33 7.06
N ILE A 33 3.89 4.15 7.14
CA ILE A 33 3.11 4.61 5.98
C ILE A 33 4.01 5.45 5.05
N THR A 34 4.78 6.40 5.59
CA THR A 34 5.69 7.24 4.81
C THR A 34 6.79 6.41 4.14
N MET A 35 7.33 5.40 4.82
CA MET A 35 8.37 4.54 4.23
C MET A 35 7.80 3.68 3.09
N ALA A 36 6.61 3.10 3.28
CA ALA A 36 5.91 2.33 2.24
C ALA A 36 5.64 3.22 1.00
N LEU A 37 5.13 4.43 1.23
CA LEU A 37 4.91 5.44 0.19
C LEU A 37 6.20 5.78 -0.58
N ALA A 38 7.29 6.03 0.14
CA ALA A 38 8.56 6.40 -0.48
C ALA A 38 9.08 5.28 -1.38
N MET A 39 8.98 4.02 -0.94
CA MET A 39 9.40 2.86 -1.72
C MET A 39 8.54 2.63 -2.96
N GLU A 40 7.21 2.67 -2.82
CA GLU A 40 6.31 2.51 -3.96
C GLU A 40 6.51 3.64 -4.98
N LEU A 41 6.59 4.89 -4.53
CA LEU A 41 6.82 6.04 -5.40
C LEU A 41 8.15 5.94 -6.15
N HIS A 42 9.22 5.53 -5.47
CA HIS A 42 10.53 5.38 -6.11
C HIS A 42 10.51 4.27 -7.17
N SER A 43 9.96 3.09 -6.83
CA SER A 43 9.83 1.96 -7.77
C SER A 43 9.02 2.34 -9.01
N THR A 44 7.91 3.09 -8.84
CA THR A 44 7.11 3.58 -9.96
C THR A 44 7.87 4.58 -10.82
N LYS A 45 8.60 5.53 -10.22
CA LYS A 45 9.42 6.52 -10.96
C LYS A 45 10.50 5.84 -11.79
N GLU A 46 11.23 4.89 -11.21
CA GLU A 46 12.28 4.15 -11.93
C GLU A 46 11.72 3.36 -13.12
N ARG A 47 10.56 2.72 -12.94
CA ARG A 47 9.89 1.98 -14.02
C ARG A 47 9.38 2.90 -15.12
N LEU A 48 8.84 4.07 -14.78
CA LEU A 48 8.40 5.07 -15.76
C LEU A 48 9.58 5.60 -16.56
N ALA A 49 10.67 6.01 -15.90
CA ALA A 49 11.88 6.48 -16.57
C ALA A 49 12.46 5.41 -17.52
N SER A 50 12.46 4.14 -17.10
CA SER A 50 12.89 3.02 -17.95
C SER A 50 12.01 2.84 -19.19
N LEU A 51 10.68 2.97 -19.03
CA LEU A 51 9.74 2.89 -20.16
C LEU A 51 9.92 4.06 -21.12
N GLU A 52 10.09 5.28 -20.60
CA GLU A 52 10.34 6.48 -21.41
C GLU A 52 11.62 6.35 -22.24
N CYS A 53 12.73 5.92 -21.63
CA CYS A 53 13.97 5.63 -22.36
C CYS A 53 13.75 4.57 -23.45
N LEU A 54 13.11 3.45 -23.13
CA LEU A 54 12.87 2.38 -24.11
C LEU A 54 11.97 2.81 -25.28
N LEU A 55 10.97 3.67 -25.04
CA LEU A 55 10.08 4.16 -26.09
C LEU A 55 10.77 5.23 -26.95
N ALA A 56 11.57 6.11 -26.35
CA ALA A 56 12.37 7.10 -27.06
C ALA A 56 13.46 6.43 -27.92
N ASP A 57 14.16 5.42 -27.39
CA ASP A 57 15.20 4.66 -28.10
C ASP A 57 14.62 3.93 -29.32
N LYS A 58 13.36 3.49 -29.24
CA LYS A 58 12.62 2.88 -30.35
C LYS A 58 12.00 3.90 -31.30
N GLY A 59 12.10 5.20 -31.02
CA GLY A 59 11.51 6.28 -31.81
C GLY A 59 9.98 6.28 -31.83
N ILE A 60 9.33 5.69 -30.82
CA ILE A 60 7.86 5.58 -30.76
C ILE A 60 7.23 6.89 -30.25
N ILE A 61 7.89 7.53 -29.26
CA ILE A 61 7.48 8.81 -28.71
C ILE A 61 8.70 9.74 -28.64
N SER A 62 8.47 11.05 -28.80
CA SER A 62 9.50 12.05 -28.48
C SER A 62 9.50 12.38 -26.98
N ARG A 63 10.64 12.82 -26.43
CA ARG A 63 10.74 13.17 -25.00
C ARG A 63 9.74 14.26 -24.60
N ASP A 64 9.48 15.22 -25.48
CA ASP A 64 8.56 16.32 -25.24
C ASP A 64 7.08 15.92 -25.33
N GLU A 65 6.78 14.76 -25.94
CA GLU A 65 5.41 14.28 -26.14
C GLU A 65 4.74 13.86 -24.83
N LEU A 66 5.54 13.32 -23.90
CA LEU A 66 5.07 12.94 -22.57
C LEU A 66 4.76 14.17 -21.71
N ASP A 67 5.62 15.19 -21.74
CA ASP A 67 5.46 16.43 -20.97
C ASP A 67 4.20 17.22 -21.37
N ASN A 68 3.80 17.09 -22.64
CA ASN A 68 2.61 17.74 -23.19
C ASN A 68 1.36 16.83 -23.19
N PHE A 69 1.47 15.60 -22.68
CA PHE A 69 0.37 14.63 -22.71
C PHE A 69 -0.82 15.10 -21.87
N GLN A 70 -2.02 15.12 -22.48
CA GLN A 70 -3.28 15.38 -21.80
C GLN A 70 -4.13 14.11 -21.76
N PRO A 71 -4.41 13.55 -20.57
CA PRO A 71 -5.26 12.37 -20.46
C PRO A 71 -6.68 12.70 -20.88
N SER A 72 -7.29 11.77 -21.61
CA SER A 72 -8.71 11.81 -21.95
C SER A 72 -9.59 11.59 -20.71
N ALA A 73 -10.88 11.90 -20.83
CA ALA A 73 -11.86 11.68 -19.75
C ALA A 73 -11.94 10.21 -19.31
N THR A 74 -11.79 9.27 -20.25
CA THR A 74 -11.82 7.83 -19.98
C THR A 74 -10.57 7.36 -19.25
N GLU A 75 -9.38 7.86 -19.61
CA GLU A 75 -8.14 7.57 -18.90
C GLU A 75 -8.13 8.15 -17.49
N THR A 76 -8.72 9.34 -17.31
CA THR A 76 -8.87 9.95 -15.99
C THR A 76 -9.77 9.09 -15.09
N ALA A 77 -10.90 8.60 -15.62
CA ALA A 77 -11.77 7.69 -14.87
C ALA A 77 -11.07 6.38 -14.46
N LYS A 78 -10.24 5.82 -15.35
CA LYS A 78 -9.43 4.63 -15.04
C LYS A 78 -8.41 4.92 -13.93
N ARG A 79 -7.67 6.03 -14.04
CA ARG A 79 -6.69 6.45 -13.01
C ARG A 79 -7.33 6.68 -11.65
N SER A 80 -8.57 7.14 -11.60
CA SER A 80 -9.32 7.28 -10.34
C SER A 80 -9.56 5.94 -9.65
N LEU A 81 -9.84 4.87 -10.40
CA LEU A 81 -9.96 3.50 -9.83
C LEU A 81 -8.59 2.99 -9.34
N ASP A 82 -7.54 3.16 -10.14
CA ASP A 82 -6.17 2.76 -9.77
C ASP A 82 -5.71 3.50 -8.49
N THR A 83 -6.11 4.77 -8.33
CA THR A 83 -5.82 5.58 -7.14
C THR A 83 -6.49 5.00 -5.88
N GLN A 84 -7.70 4.44 -5.99
CA GLN A 84 -8.36 3.81 -4.85
C GLN A 84 -7.62 2.55 -4.39
N GLU A 85 -7.10 1.75 -5.33
CA GLU A 85 -6.28 0.58 -4.98
C GLU A 85 -4.95 0.97 -4.32
N TYR A 86 -4.33 2.03 -4.83
CA TYR A 86 -3.11 2.60 -4.27
C TYR A 86 -3.32 3.08 -2.82
N LEU A 87 -4.37 3.86 -2.58
CA LEU A 87 -4.69 4.35 -1.23
C LEU A 87 -4.92 3.21 -0.25
N ASN A 88 -5.58 2.12 -0.66
CA ASN A 88 -5.77 0.95 0.20
C ASN A 88 -4.45 0.29 0.61
N ARG A 89 -3.46 0.21 -0.28
CA ARG A 89 -2.14 -0.38 0.05
C ARG A 89 -1.39 0.47 1.07
N ILE A 90 -1.44 1.79 0.92
CA ILE A 90 -0.75 2.72 1.82
C ILE A 90 -1.40 2.78 3.19
N LEU A 91 -2.73 2.75 3.23
CA LEU A 91 -3.51 2.87 4.46
C LEU A 91 -3.70 1.53 5.18
N LEU A 92 -3.08 0.45 4.70
CA LEU A 92 -3.16 -0.89 5.26
C LEU A 92 -2.92 -0.95 6.77
N VAL A 93 -1.95 -0.17 7.27
CA VAL A 93 -1.62 -0.12 8.70
C VAL A 93 -2.83 0.33 9.53
N LEU A 94 -3.63 1.27 9.04
CA LEU A 94 -4.82 1.75 9.73
C LEU A 94 -5.94 0.70 9.73
N ASP A 95 -6.09 -0.05 8.64
CA ASP A 95 -7.09 -1.11 8.55
C ASP A 95 -6.76 -2.29 9.47
N GLN A 96 -5.48 -2.68 9.52
CA GLN A 96 -5.00 -3.71 10.47
C GLN A 96 -5.22 -3.32 11.93
N GLU A 97 -5.14 -2.03 12.25
CA GLU A 97 -5.42 -1.54 13.59
C GLU A 97 -6.91 -1.46 13.92
N LYS A 98 -7.73 -1.05 12.97
CA LYS A 98 -9.18 -1.12 13.10
C LYS A 98 -9.61 -2.56 13.39
N GLN A 99 -9.08 -3.53 12.64
CA GLN A 99 -9.32 -4.96 12.88
C GLN A 99 -8.84 -5.39 14.28
N ALA A 100 -7.69 -4.88 14.74
CA ALA A 100 -7.18 -5.17 16.09
C ALA A 100 -8.06 -4.61 17.22
N MET A 101 -8.77 -3.52 17.00
CA MET A 101 -9.73 -2.97 17.99
C MET A 101 -11.06 -3.73 18.00
N THR A 102 -11.45 -4.34 16.88
CA THR A 102 -12.75 -5.03 16.74
C THR A 102 -12.67 -6.54 16.97
N SER A 103 -11.51 -7.17 16.80
CA SER A 103 -11.33 -8.62 17.00
C SER A 103 -11.11 -8.96 18.48
N ASN A 104 -11.86 -9.94 18.98
CA ASN A 104 -11.72 -10.53 20.32
C ASN A 104 -10.66 -11.66 20.36
N ASP A 105 -9.69 -11.64 19.44
CA ASP A 105 -8.69 -12.69 19.28
C ASP A 105 -7.61 -12.55 20.35
N LYS A 106 -7.44 -13.61 21.15
CA LYS A 106 -6.35 -13.70 22.12
C LYS A 106 -5.02 -13.57 21.40
N SER A 107 -4.12 -12.75 21.93
CA SER A 107 -2.78 -12.62 21.36
C SER A 107 -2.00 -13.93 21.53
N VAL A 108 -1.04 -14.20 20.66
CA VAL A 108 -0.16 -15.39 20.79
C VAL A 108 0.55 -15.41 22.14
N ALA A 109 0.81 -14.24 22.74
CA ALA A 109 1.39 -14.14 24.08
C ALA A 109 0.43 -14.65 25.17
N GLU A 110 -0.87 -14.31 25.09
CA GLU A 110 -1.90 -14.79 26.02
C GLU A 110 -2.12 -16.30 25.88
N VAL A 111 -2.12 -16.83 24.65
CA VAL A 111 -2.23 -18.28 24.42
C VAL A 111 -1.01 -19.03 24.97
N LEU A 112 0.18 -18.44 24.90
CA LEU A 112 1.40 -19.03 25.47
C LEU A 112 1.43 -18.99 27.01
N GLU A 113 0.75 -18.03 27.65
CA GLU A 113 0.56 -18.04 29.10
C GLU A 113 -0.44 -19.11 29.54
N GLU A 114 -1.57 -19.25 28.84
CA GLU A 114 -2.58 -20.29 29.15
C GLU A 114 -2.06 -21.73 28.97
N LEU A 115 -1.03 -21.94 28.14
CA LEU A 115 -0.42 -23.25 27.91
C LEU A 115 0.73 -23.58 28.88
N LYS A 116 1.12 -22.64 29.75
CA LYS A 116 2.16 -22.84 30.78
C LYS A 116 1.60 -23.32 32.12
N ASP A 117 0.28 -23.29 32.29
CA ASP A 117 -0.48 -23.87 33.41
C ASP A 117 -0.95 -25.31 33.07
#